data_AF-A0A953A9Q1-F1
#
_entry.id   AF-A0A953A9Q1-F1
#
_cell.length_a   1.000
_cell.length_b   1.000
_cell.length_c   1.000
_cell.angle_alpha   90.00
_cell.angle_beta   90.00
_cell.angle_gamma   90.00
#
_symmetry.space_group_name_H-M   'P 1'
#
loop_
_entity.id
_entity.type
_entity.pdbx_description
1 polymer ?
#
loop_
_entity_poly.entity_id
_entity_poly.type
_entity_poly.pdbx_seq_one_letter_code
_entity_poly.pdbx_strand_id
1 'polypeptide(L)'
;MEQSRDERSLGELFSDLSRQTSVLIRQEVALAKTEMSQKATEVGKNVAILAIGGAVVYAGALAILAAIIILLAEIMPWWLSALIVGIVVAAIGYFLVDRGRDALQRTPLAPEQTVESLKEDRDWLKEQA
;
A
#
# COMPACT_ATOMS: atom_id res chain seq x y z
N MET A 1 -55.60 -29.10 -31.63
CA MET A 1 -54.62 -28.27 -32.36
C MET A 1 -53.29 -28.49 -31.70
N GLU A 2 -52.47 -29.34 -32.32
CA GLU A 2 -51.15 -29.73 -31.85
C GLU A 2 -50.11 -28.65 -32.17
N GLN A 3 -49.24 -28.44 -31.17
CA GLN A 3 -47.80 -28.20 -31.26
C GLN A 3 -47.25 -27.02 -32.09
N SER A 4 -46.62 -26.09 -31.37
CA SER A 4 -45.44 -25.36 -31.83
C SER A 4 -44.47 -25.26 -30.65
N ARG A 5 -43.75 -26.35 -30.42
CA ARG A 5 -42.60 -26.45 -29.50
C ARG A 5 -41.38 -26.67 -30.39
N ASP A 6 -40.31 -25.93 -30.11
CA ASP A 6 -39.05 -25.82 -30.88
C ASP A 6 -39.24 -25.15 -32.25
N GLU A 7 -38.59 -24.04 -32.58
CA GLU A 7 -37.15 -23.85 -32.54
C GLU A 7 -36.80 -22.48 -31.96
N ARG A 8 -36.18 -22.44 -30.77
CA ARG A 8 -35.45 -21.23 -30.35
C ARG A 8 -34.36 -20.98 -31.38
N SER A 9 -34.43 -19.83 -32.04
CA SER A 9 -33.43 -19.45 -33.04
C SER A 9 -32.04 -19.42 -32.41
N LEU A 10 -31.02 -19.92 -33.11
CA LEU A 10 -29.61 -19.79 -32.70
C LEU A 10 -29.22 -18.33 -32.41
N GLY A 11 -29.86 -17.36 -33.07
CA GLY A 11 -29.68 -15.94 -32.81
C GLY A 11 -30.25 -15.48 -31.45
N GLU A 12 -31.31 -16.13 -30.97
CA GLU A 12 -31.93 -15.82 -29.67
C GLU A 12 -31.05 -16.33 -28.52
N LEU A 13 -30.49 -17.54 -28.65
CA LEU A 13 -29.53 -18.10 -27.70
C LEU A 13 -28.22 -17.28 -27.63
N PHE A 14 -27.72 -16.80 -28.77
CA PHE A 14 -26.54 -15.94 -28.81
C PHE A 14 -26.80 -14.56 -28.19
N SER A 15 -27.98 -13.97 -28.45
CA SER A 15 -28.42 -12.72 -27.82
C SER A 15 -28.52 -12.86 -26.29
N ASP A 16 -29.07 -13.97 -25.81
CA ASP A 16 -29.19 -14.26 -24.39
C ASP A 16 -27.84 -14.50 -23.72
N LEU A 17 -26.93 -15.24 -24.36
CA LEU A 17 -25.57 -15.43 -23.86
C LEU A 17 -24.81 -14.10 -23.78
N SER A 18 -24.84 -13.29 -24.85
CA SER A 18 -24.21 -11.96 -24.86
C SER A 18 -24.75 -11.04 -23.77
N ARG A 19 -26.06 -11.12 -23.51
CA ARG A 19 -26.71 -10.38 -22.43
C ARG A 19 -26.28 -10.89 -21.05
N GLN A 20 -26.21 -12.20 -20.85
CA GLN A 20 -25.76 -12.82 -19.60
C GLN A 20 -24.29 -12.50 -19.32
N THR A 21 -23.41 -12.59 -20.33
CA THR A 21 -22.00 -12.19 -20.21
C THR A 21 -21.87 -10.71 -19.86
N SER A 22 -22.66 -9.83 -20.50
CA SER A 22 -22.69 -8.41 -20.17
C SER A 22 -23.14 -8.15 -18.72
N VAL A 23 -24.10 -8.92 -18.21
CA VAL A 23 -24.54 -8.86 -16.81
C VAL A 23 -23.44 -9.35 -15.87
N LEU A 24 -22.79 -10.46 -16.18
CA LEU A 24 -21.71 -11.03 -15.38
C LEU A 24 -20.53 -10.05 -15.26
N ILE A 25 -20.10 -9.45 -16.38
CA ILE A 25 -19.02 -8.45 -16.37
C ILE A 25 -19.38 -7.26 -15.47
N ARG A 26 -20.62 -6.76 -15.55
CA ARG A 26 -21.09 -5.68 -14.68
C ARG A 26 -21.08 -6.07 -13.20
N GLN A 27 -21.45 -7.32 -12.90
CA GLN A 27 -21.42 -7.86 -11.53
C GLN A 27 -19.99 -7.99 -11.03
N GLU A 28 -19.07 -8.49 -11.84
CA GLU A 28 -17.65 -8.64 -11.48
C GLU A 28 -17.01 -7.28 -11.20
N VAL A 29 -17.30 -6.27 -12.03
CA VAL A 29 -16.88 -4.88 -11.79
C VAL A 29 -17.48 -4.32 -10.51
N ALA A 30 -18.75 -4.59 -10.23
CA ALA A 30 -19.41 -4.15 -9.00
C ALA A 30 -18.81 -4.84 -7.76
N LEU A 31 -18.50 -6.12 -7.86
CA LEU A 31 -17.86 -6.91 -6.81
C LEU A 31 -16.44 -6.41 -6.55
N ALA A 32 -15.61 -6.28 -7.59
CA ALA A 32 -14.27 -5.74 -7.51
C ALA A 32 -14.26 -4.34 -6.88
N LYS A 33 -15.20 -3.46 -7.27
CA LYS A 33 -15.35 -2.13 -6.66
C LYS A 33 -15.68 -2.22 -5.17
N THR A 34 -16.52 -3.18 -4.78
CA THR A 34 -16.93 -3.37 -3.39
C THR A 34 -15.76 -3.89 -2.55
N GLU A 35 -15.04 -4.89 -3.04
CA GLU A 35 -13.87 -5.47 -2.38
C GLU A 35 -12.74 -4.44 -2.25
N MET A 36 -12.45 -3.68 -3.32
CA MET A 36 -11.47 -2.59 -3.27
C MET A 36 -11.87 -1.51 -2.26
N SER A 37 -13.15 -1.14 -2.19
CA SER A 37 -13.65 -0.16 -1.22
C SER A 37 -13.51 -0.65 0.22
N GLN A 38 -13.83 -1.92 0.47
CA GLN A 38 -13.66 -2.54 1.78
C GLN A 38 -12.19 -2.59 2.20
N LYS A 39 -11.31 -3.07 1.31
CA LYS A 39 -9.85 -3.08 1.54
C LYS A 39 -9.30 -1.68 1.78
N ALA A 40 -9.71 -0.70 0.97
CA ALA A 40 -9.29 0.69 1.15
C ALA A 40 -9.73 1.26 2.50
N THR A 41 -10.95 0.94 2.94
CA THR A 41 -11.48 1.37 4.24
C THR A 41 -10.70 0.73 5.39
N GLU A 42 -10.41 -0.56 5.32
CA GLU A 42 -9.66 -1.28 6.34
C GLU A 42 -8.22 -0.77 6.45
N VAL A 43 -7.51 -0.66 5.32
CA VAL A 43 -6.18 -0.06 5.26
C VAL A 43 -6.21 1.38 5.77
N GLY A 44 -7.21 2.16 5.37
CA GLY A 44 -7.38 3.55 5.82
C GLY A 44 -7.52 3.67 7.34
N LYS A 45 -8.31 2.79 7.98
CA LYS A 45 -8.45 2.75 9.44
C LYS A 45 -7.12 2.40 10.12
N ASN A 46 -6.41 1.41 9.61
CA ASN A 46 -5.13 0.98 10.19
C ASN A 46 -4.06 2.07 10.06
N VAL A 47 -4.00 2.75 8.90
CA VAL A 47 -3.11 3.91 8.70
C VAL A 47 -3.48 5.06 9.64
N ALA A 48 -4.76 5.34 9.85
CA ALA A 48 -5.21 6.37 10.78
C ALA A 48 -4.80 6.08 12.23
N ILE A 49 -5.00 4.84 12.69
CA ILE A 49 -4.58 4.40 14.03
C ILE A 49 -3.05 4.51 14.18
N LEU A 50 -2.30 4.07 13.17
CA LEU A 50 -0.84 4.16 13.17
C LEU A 50 -0.36 5.62 13.20
N ALA A 51 -1.01 6.52 12.46
CA ALA A 51 -0.69 7.94 12.46
C ALA A 51 -0.95 8.58 13.83
N ILE A 52 -2.10 8.31 14.45
CA ILE A 52 -2.45 8.82 15.78
C ILE A 52 -1.50 8.25 16.84
N GLY A 53 -1.30 6.93 16.85
CA GLY A 53 -0.38 6.27 17.78
C GLY A 53 1.06 6.79 17.63
N GLY A 54 1.51 6.96 16.39
CA GLY A 54 2.82 7.56 16.08
C GLY A 54 2.94 8.99 16.60
N ALA A 55 1.91 9.82 16.45
CA ALA A 55 1.89 11.17 16.99
C ALA A 55 1.96 11.19 18.53
N VAL A 56 1.25 10.29 19.21
CA VAL A 56 1.30 10.16 20.67
C VAL A 56 2.69 9.71 21.14
N VAL A 57 3.28 8.70 20.50
CA VAL A 57 4.64 8.23 20.82
C VAL A 57 5.66 9.35 20.58
N TYR A 58 5.52 10.10 19.49
CA TYR A 58 6.38 11.24 19.19
C TYR A 58 6.28 12.32 20.27
N ALA A 59 5.07 12.69 20.70
CA ALA A 59 4.87 13.63 21.79
C ALA A 59 5.50 13.13 23.11
N GLY A 60 5.35 11.84 23.43
CA GLY A 60 6.00 11.22 24.58
C GLY A 60 7.53 11.27 24.50
N ALA A 61 8.10 11.02 23.32
CA ALA A 61 9.54 11.14 23.10
C ALA A 61 10.03 12.59 23.32
N LEU A 62 9.30 13.60 22.84
CA LEU A 62 9.63 15.01 23.12
C LEU A 62 9.60 15.32 24.61
N ALA A 63 8.62 14.80 25.36
CA ALA A 63 8.54 14.98 26.80
C ALA A 63 9.73 14.34 27.54
N ILE A 64 10.15 13.14 27.12
CA ILE A 64 11.34 12.46 27.66
C ILE A 64 12.61 13.26 27.34
N LEU A 65 12.77 13.74 26.11
CA LEU A 65 13.92 14.57 25.73
C LEU A 65 13.97 15.86 26.56
N ALA A 66 12.83 16.53 26.76
CA ALA A 66 12.74 17.70 27.64
C ALA A 66 13.14 17.36 29.08
N ALA A 67 12.69 16.21 29.62
CA ALA A 67 13.08 15.75 30.95
C ALA A 67 14.59 15.50 31.06
N ILE A 68 15.21 14.89 30.06
CA ILE A 68 16.67 14.67 30.00
C ILE A 68 17.41 16.01 29.98
N ILE A 69 16.94 16.97 29.18
CA ILE A 69 17.53 18.32 29.11
C ILE A 69 17.47 19.00 30.47
N ILE A 70 16.32 18.97 31.13
CA ILE A 70 16.12 19.57 32.47
C ILE A 70 17.04 18.88 33.48
N LEU A 71 17.08 17.56 33.50
CA LEU A 71 17.91 16.78 34.42
C LEU A 71 19.40 17.12 34.24
N LEU A 72 19.86 17.24 33.00
CA LEU A 72 21.25 17.57 32.72
C LEU A 72 21.55 19.06 33.01
N ALA A 73 20.55 19.94 32.92
CA ALA A 73 20.67 21.35 33.28
C ALA A 73 20.86 21.60 34.79
N GLU A 74 20.62 20.61 35.65
CA GLU A 74 20.97 20.68 37.10
C GLU A 74 22.50 20.79 37.31
N ILE A 75 23.30 20.25 36.39
CA ILE A 75 24.77 20.16 36.53
C ILE A 75 25.53 21.00 35.49
N MET A 76 24.86 21.64 34.54
CA MET A 76 25.46 22.52 33.53
C MET A 76 24.45 23.56 33.00
N PRO A 77 24.89 24.61 32.28
CA PRO A 77 23.96 25.58 31.71
C PRO A 77 22.92 24.95 30.79
N TRP A 78 21.67 25.40 30.88
CA TRP A 78 20.53 24.85 30.13
C TRP A 78 20.74 24.82 28.61
N TRP A 79 21.43 25.83 28.06
CA TRP A 79 21.75 25.90 26.63
C TRP A 79 22.73 24.80 26.20
N LEU A 80 23.69 24.45 27.05
CA LEU A 80 24.68 23.41 26.76
C LEU A 80 24.05 22.03 26.88
N SER A 81 23.20 21.83 27.89
CA SER A 81 22.40 20.61 28.05
C SER A 81 21.54 20.34 26.79
N ALA A 82 20.77 21.35 26.35
CA ALA A 82 19.94 21.24 25.15
C ALA A 82 20.78 20.94 23.89
N LEU A 83 21.96 21.56 23.77
CA LEU A 83 22.87 21.35 22.64
C LEU A 83 23.44 19.92 22.61
N ILE A 84 23.86 19.38 23.76
CA ILE A 84 24.39 18.01 23.85
C ILE A 84 23.29 16.99 23.49
N VAL A 85 22.12 17.11 24.11
CA VAL A 85 20.99 16.20 23.84
C VAL A 85 20.57 16.31 22.36
N GLY A 86 20.50 17.54 21.83
CA GLY A 86 20.18 17.79 20.43
C GLY A 86 21.17 17.13 19.46
N ILE A 87 22.47 17.21 19.71
CA ILE A 87 23.50 16.57 18.88
C ILE A 87 23.36 15.04 18.93
N VAL A 88 23.14 14.46 20.11
CA VAL A 88 22.97 13.00 20.26
C VAL A 88 21.73 12.52 19.48
N VAL A 89 20.60 13.20 19.62
CA VAL A 89 19.37 12.87 18.90
C VAL A 89 19.54 13.06 17.39
N ALA A 90 20.20 14.13 16.96
CA ALA A 90 20.47 14.38 15.54
C ALA A 90 21.37 13.31 14.93
N ALA A 91 22.39 12.85 15.66
CA ALA A 91 23.27 11.76 15.22
C ALA A 91 22.48 10.45 15.06
N ILE A 92 21.65 10.09 16.04
CA ILE A 92 20.78 8.90 15.95
C ILE A 92 19.83 9.03 14.75
N GLY A 93 19.19 10.18 14.58
CA GLY A 93 18.30 10.46 13.46
C GLY A 93 19.00 10.33 12.10
N TYR A 94 20.21 10.88 11.98
CA TYR A 94 21.03 10.75 10.78
C TYR A 94 21.29 9.27 10.42
N PHE A 95 21.73 8.45 11.39
CA PHE A 95 21.97 7.02 11.15
C PHE A 95 20.70 6.23 10.78
N LEU A 96 19.54 6.60 11.33
CA LEU A 96 18.27 5.96 10.97
C LEU A 96 17.86 6.33 9.53
N VAL A 97 17.98 7.60 9.15
CA VAL A 97 17.69 8.07 7.79
C VAL A 97 18.63 7.40 6.78
N ASP A 98 19.92 7.32 7.11
CA ASP A 98 20.93 6.70 6.26
C ASP A 98 20.62 5.22 6.00
N ARG A 99 20.35 4.45 7.06
CA ARG A 99 19.92 3.04 6.93
C ARG A 99 18.61 2.88 6.16
N GLY A 100 17.65 3.78 6.38
CA GLY A 100 16.38 3.74 5.66
C GLY A 100 16.56 3.98 4.16
N ARG A 101 17.42 4.93 3.78
CA ARG A 101 17.78 5.20 2.39
C ARG A 101 18.46 3.99 1.75
N ASP A 102 19.42 3.38 2.43
CA ASP A 102 20.09 2.19 1.95
C ASP A 102 19.13 1.02 1.72
N ALA A 103 18.19 0.81 2.65
CA ALA A 103 17.18 -0.24 2.52
C ALA A 103 16.28 -0.02 1.29
N LEU A 104 15.86 1.23 1.04
CA LEU A 104 15.05 1.58 -0.13
C LEU A 104 15.81 1.42 -1.43
N GLN A 105 17.11 1.73 -1.46
CA GLN A 105 17.95 1.55 -2.66
C GLN A 105 18.19 0.07 -2.99
N ARG A 106 18.21 -0.80 -1.98
CA ARG A 106 18.46 -2.24 -2.15
C ARG A 106 17.20 -3.07 -2.38
N THR A 107 16.02 -2.47 -2.26
CA THR A 107 14.76 -3.18 -2.49
C THR A 107 14.34 -2.95 -3.95
N PRO A 108 14.41 -3.97 -4.83
CA PRO A 108 13.87 -3.85 -6.18
C PRO A 108 12.37 -3.60 -6.08
N LEU A 109 11.94 -2.38 -6.44
CA LEU A 109 10.54 -1.95 -6.41
C LEU A 109 9.68 -2.61 -7.50
N ALA A 110 10.32 -3.29 -8.46
CA ALA A 110 9.64 -4.04 -9.50
C ALA A 110 9.47 -5.51 -9.05
N PRO A 111 8.26 -6.10 -9.19
CA PRO A 111 8.08 -7.52 -8.94
C PRO A 111 8.87 -8.32 -9.98
N GLU A 112 9.97 -8.92 -9.56
CA GLU A 112 10.93 -9.62 -10.43
C GLU A 112 10.23 -10.70 -11.27
N GLN A 113 9.35 -11.47 -10.65
CA GLN A 113 8.58 -12.53 -11.31
C GLN A 113 7.62 -12.00 -12.39
N THR A 114 7.01 -10.83 -12.17
CA THR A 114 6.11 -10.21 -13.16
C THR A 114 6.90 -9.62 -14.33
N VAL A 115 8.12 -9.11 -14.08
CA VAL A 115 8.99 -8.61 -15.15
C VAL A 115 9.55 -9.76 -15.97
N GLU A 116 9.85 -10.89 -15.35
CA GLU A 116 10.32 -12.11 -16.02
C GLU A 116 9.24 -12.74 -16.89
N SER A 117 8.01 -12.91 -16.36
CA SER A 117 6.89 -13.42 -17.15
C SER A 117 6.57 -12.53 -18.36
N LEU A 118 6.63 -11.20 -18.21
CA LEU A 118 6.44 -10.27 -19.33
C LEU A 118 7.57 -10.31 -20.37
N LYS A 119 8.79 -10.73 -20.00
CA LYS A 119 9.88 -10.94 -20.97
C LYS A 119 9.68 -12.23 -21.74
N GLU A 120 9.34 -13.32 -21.06
CA GLU A 120 9.02 -14.61 -21.71
C GLU A 120 7.88 -14.45 -22.71
N ASP A 121 6.78 -13.78 -22.31
CA ASP A 121 5.65 -13.50 -23.20
C ASP A 121 6.07 -12.71 -24.44
N ARG A 122 7.00 -11.75 -24.28
CA ARG A 122 7.48 -10.90 -25.36
C ARG A 122 8.41 -11.65 -26.32
N ASP A 123 9.22 -12.57 -25.82
CA ASP A 123 10.14 -13.35 -26.65
C ASP A 123 9.38 -14.47 -27.39
N TRP A 124 8.38 -15.09 -26.76
CA TRP A 124 7.46 -16.02 -27.43
C TRP A 124 6.70 -15.37 -28.60
N LEU A 125 6.26 -14.11 -28.44
CA LEU A 125 5.60 -13.34 -29.51
C LEU A 125 6.53 -12.97 -30.68
N LYS A 126 7.85 -12.83 -30.45
CA LYS A 126 8.82 -12.57 -31.52
C LYS A 126 9.20 -13.83 -32.28
N GLU A 127 9.15 -14.99 -31.64
CA GLU A 127 9.46 -16.28 -32.26
C GLU A 127 8.34 -16.78 -33.18
N GLN A 128 7.13 -16.26 -33.02
CA GLN A 128 5.96 -16.59 -33.85
C GLN A 128 5.66 -15.60 -34.97
N ALA A 129 6.41 -14.50 -35.09
CA ALA A 129 6.27 -13.47 -36.14
C ALA A 129 7.36 -13.60 -37.20
#